data_AF-A0A6J1LRK2-F1
#
_entry.id   AF-A0A6J1LRK2-F1
#
_cell.length_a   1.000
_cell.length_b   1.000
_cell.length_c   1.000
_cell.angle_alpha   90.00
_cell.angle_beta   90.00
_cell.angle_gamma   90.00
#
_symmetry.space_group_name_H-M   'P 1'
#
loop_
_entity.id
_entity.type
_entity.pdbx_description
1 polymer ?
#
loop_
_entity_poly.entity_id
_entity_poly.type
_entity_poly.pdbx_seq_one_letter_code
_entity_poly.pdbx_strand_id
1 'polypeptide(L)'
;MRHIWTIVGLVLLMLQMLMSHKLSEPVCTYRNAEDETVFLKYLPLLKKGQDYVDFGKEGKCLKRAICSDTFKTVVEECSDQKVTCHNKQRYTGVFPACCVKCP
;
A
#
# COMPACT_ATOMS: atom_id res chain seq x y z
N MET A 1 -2.24 41.43 -36.57
CA MET A 1 -3.05 41.32 -35.34
C MET A 1 -3.78 39.97 -35.24
N ARG A 2 -4.69 39.60 -36.14
CA ARG A 2 -5.50 38.35 -36.03
C ARG A 2 -4.70 37.04 -35.94
N HIS A 3 -3.60 36.92 -36.69
CA HIS A 3 -2.70 35.76 -36.69
C HIS A 3 -1.87 35.61 -35.40
N ILE A 4 -1.60 36.72 -34.71
CA ILE A 4 -0.80 36.72 -33.48
C ILE A 4 -1.61 36.06 -32.36
N TRP A 5 -2.90 36.39 -32.25
CA TRP A 5 -3.81 35.76 -31.29
C TRP A 5 -4.00 34.27 -31.54
N THR A 6 -4.00 33.83 -32.81
CA THR A 6 -4.10 32.41 -33.15
C THR A 6 -2.86 31.63 -32.73
N ILE A 7 -1.67 32.21 -32.96
CA ILE A 7 -0.40 31.61 -32.54
C ILE A 7 -0.30 31.54 -31.02
N VAL A 8 -0.67 32.62 -30.32
CA VAL A 8 -0.67 32.65 -28.84
C VAL A 8 -1.63 31.60 -28.27
N GLY A 9 -2.82 31.45 -28.84
CA GLY A 9 -3.77 30.41 -28.43
C GLY A 9 -3.22 28.99 -28.63
N LEU A 10 -2.53 28.74 -29.74
CA LEU A 10 -1.92 27.44 -30.04
C LEU A 10 -0.76 27.11 -29.11
N VAL A 11 0.08 28.09 -28.77
CA VAL A 11 1.17 27.95 -27.81
C VAL A 11 0.63 27.65 -26.40
N LEU A 12 -0.44 28.34 -25.97
CA LEU A 12 -1.09 28.06 -24.69
C LEU A 12 -1.67 26.64 -24.62
N LEU A 13 -2.28 26.16 -25.70
CA LEU A 13 -2.84 24.80 -25.77
C LEU A 13 -1.74 23.73 -25.66
N MET A 14 -0.62 23.94 -26.35
CA MET A 14 0.55 23.03 -26.29
C MET A 14 1.16 23.01 -24.88
N LEU A 15 1.21 24.16 -24.19
CA LEU A 15 1.72 24.26 -22.82
C LEU A 15 0.84 23.49 -21.82
N GLN A 16 -0.49 23.50 -22.00
CA GLN A 16 -1.42 22.71 -21.17
C GLN A 16 -1.26 21.20 -21.36
N MET A 17 -0.96 20.76 -22.58
CA MET A 17 -0.71 19.35 -22.91
C MET A 17 0.60 18.85 -22.28
N LEU A 18 1.64 19.70 -22.23
CA LEU A 18 2.92 19.41 -21.58
C LEU A 18 2.82 19.29 -20.05
N MET A 19 1.90 20.02 -19.43
CA MET A 19 1.70 19.98 -17.96
C MET A 19 0.78 18.85 -17.51
N SER A 20 0.13 18.13 -18.44
CA SER A 20 -0.85 17.07 -18.14
C SER A 20 -0.23 15.70 -17.85
N HIS A 21 0.96 15.67 -17.24
CA HIS A 21 1.52 14.43 -16.71
C HIS A 21 0.98 14.24 -15.29
N LYS A 22 -0.22 13.66 -15.18
CA LYS A 22 -0.64 13.00 -13.94
C LYS A 22 0.30 11.82 -13.70
N LEU A 23 1.44 12.05 -13.03
CA LEU A 23 2.18 10.95 -12.43
C LEU A 23 1.24 10.31 -11.41
N SER A 24 0.85 9.06 -11.66
CA SER A 24 0.13 8.27 -10.68
C SER A 24 0.95 8.22 -9.40
N GLU A 25 0.30 8.37 -8.25
CA GLU A 25 0.96 8.12 -6.97
C GLU A 25 1.56 6.71 -6.99
N PRO A 26 2.82 6.54 -6.56
CA PRO A 26 3.42 5.22 -6.46
C PRO A 26 2.70 4.38 -5.40
N VAL A 27 2.38 3.14 -5.76
CA VAL A 27 1.67 2.17 -4.90
C VAL A 27 2.45 0.87 -4.85
N CYS A 28 2.37 0.18 -3.72
CA CYS A 28 2.81 -1.19 -3.58
C CYS A 28 1.68 -2.13 -4.00
N THR A 29 2.03 -3.18 -4.73
CA THR A 29 1.08 -4.22 -5.15
C THR A 29 1.36 -5.50 -4.36
N TYR A 30 0.29 -6.11 -3.85
CA TYR A 30 0.33 -7.38 -3.15
C TYR A 30 -0.77 -8.30 -3.67
N ARG A 31 -0.50 -9.60 -3.76
CA ARG A 31 -1.50 -10.61 -4.13
C ARG A 31 -1.87 -11.41 -2.88
N ASN A 32 -3.13 -11.38 -2.48
CA ASN A 32 -3.61 -12.04 -1.27
C ASN A 32 -3.79 -13.55 -1.47
N ALA A 33 -4.19 -14.26 -0.41
CA ALA A 33 -4.41 -15.70 -0.44
C ALA A 33 -5.58 -16.13 -1.34
N GLU A 34 -6.46 -15.20 -1.72
CA GLU A 34 -7.61 -15.39 -2.61
C GLU A 34 -7.30 -14.98 -4.07
N ASP A 35 -6.02 -14.74 -4.39
CA ASP A 35 -5.51 -14.26 -5.68
C ASP A 35 -5.99 -12.84 -6.08
N GLU A 36 -6.59 -12.10 -5.15
CA GLU A 36 -6.97 -10.71 -5.36
C GLU A 36 -5.77 -9.77 -5.25
N THR A 37 -5.82 -8.69 -6.02
CA THR A 37 -4.78 -7.65 -6.00
C THR A 37 -5.13 -6.57 -5.00
N VAL A 38 -4.25 -6.38 -4.02
CA VAL A 38 -4.33 -5.34 -2.99
C VAL A 38 -3.31 -4.25 -3.28
N PHE A 39 -3.78 -3.01 -3.27
CA PHE A 39 -2.93 -1.82 -3.44
C PHE A 39 -2.68 -1.17 -2.08
N LEU A 40 -1.42 -1.03 -1.71
CA LEU A 40 -0.98 -0.44 -0.45
C LEU A 40 -0.22 0.85 -0.71
N LYS A 41 -0.42 1.83 0.17
CA LYS A 41 0.29 3.11 0.11
C LYS A 41 1.31 3.24 1.23
N TYR A 42 2.39 3.95 0.97
CA TYR A 42 3.19 4.54 2.03
C TYR A 42 2.62 5.91 2.38
N LEU A 43 2.45 6.22 3.66
CA LEU A 43 1.92 7.49 4.16
C LEU A 43 3.09 8.35 4.66
N PRO A 44 3.62 9.30 3.86
CA PRO A 44 4.87 10.00 4.18
C PRO A 44 4.77 10.87 5.43
N LEU A 45 3.61 11.51 5.63
CA LEU A 45 3.36 12.36 6.81
C LEU A 45 3.40 11.57 8.12
N LEU A 46 3.03 10.29 8.08
CA LEU A 46 3.04 9.41 9.24
C LEU A 46 4.31 8.54 9.31
N LYS A 47 5.20 8.64 8.31
CA LYS A 47 6.35 7.76 8.10
C LYS A 47 5.98 6.28 8.26
N LYS A 48 4.82 5.88 7.72
CA LYS A 48 4.24 4.56 7.95
C LYS A 48 3.67 3.97 6.66
N GLY A 49 4.02 2.71 6.40
CA GLY A 49 3.37 1.90 5.38
C GLY A 49 1.96 1.49 5.79
N GLN A 50 1.01 1.59 4.88
CA GLN A 50 -0.26 0.89 5.01
C GLN A 50 0.03 -0.61 5.01
N ASP A 51 -0.61 -1.31 5.93
CA ASP A 51 -0.54 -2.75 6.06
C ASP A 51 -1.86 -3.44 5.67
N TYR A 52 -1.74 -4.66 5.17
CA TYR A 52 -2.85 -5.57 4.90
C TYR A 52 -2.53 -6.93 5.49
N VAL A 53 -3.47 -7.50 6.22
CA VAL A 53 -3.33 -8.80 6.87
C VAL A 53 -4.18 -9.80 6.12
N ASP A 54 -3.53 -10.86 5.63
CA ASP A 54 -4.17 -11.97 4.96
C ASP A 54 -4.74 -12.92 6.01
N PHE A 55 -6.02 -13.26 5.91
CA PHE A 55 -6.68 -14.18 6.83
C PHE A 55 -6.89 -15.52 6.17
N GLY A 56 -6.50 -16.57 6.88
CA GLY A 56 -6.84 -17.93 6.53
C GLY A 56 -8.22 -18.30 7.04
N LYS A 57 -8.59 -19.55 6.77
CA LYS A 57 -9.79 -20.17 7.33
C LYS A 57 -9.72 -20.12 8.87
N GLU A 58 -10.86 -20.00 9.52
CA GLU A 58 -11.00 -19.89 10.99
C GLU A 58 -10.50 -18.57 11.64
N GLY A 59 -10.23 -17.52 10.86
CA GLY A 59 -9.90 -16.19 11.39
C GLY A 59 -8.48 -16.04 11.93
N LYS A 60 -7.59 -17.01 11.66
CA LYS A 60 -6.15 -16.86 11.88
C LYS A 60 -5.54 -16.06 10.72
N CYS A 61 -4.60 -15.17 11.00
CA CYS A 61 -3.85 -14.55 9.92
C CYS A 61 -2.76 -15.48 9.39
N LEU A 62 -2.44 -15.36 8.11
CA LEU A 62 -1.39 -16.11 7.41
C LEU A 62 -0.11 -15.27 7.34
N LYS A 63 -0.27 -14.02 6.87
CA LYS A 63 0.82 -13.09 6.61
C LYS A 63 0.33 -11.66 6.62
N ARG A 64 1.27 -10.72 6.71
CA ARG A 64 1.03 -9.28 6.59
C ARG A 64 1.88 -8.72 5.47
N ALA A 65 1.30 -7.90 4.62
CA ALA A 65 1.99 -7.09 3.63
C ALA A 65 2.05 -5.63 4.08
N ILE A 66 3.19 -4.96 3.91
CA ILE A 66 3.41 -3.55 4.24
C ILE A 66 4.06 -2.85 3.05
N CYS A 67 3.61 -1.63 2.72
CA CYS A 67 4.29 -0.80 1.74
C CYS A 67 5.45 -0.01 2.36
N SER A 68 6.68 -0.21 1.89
CA SER A 68 7.85 0.55 2.36
C SER A 68 7.89 1.98 1.83
N ASP A 69 8.76 2.80 2.41
CA ASP A 69 9.08 4.16 1.97
C ASP A 69 9.69 4.21 0.55
N THR A 70 10.30 3.12 0.10
CA THR A 70 10.79 2.94 -1.27
C THR A 70 9.75 2.30 -2.20
N PHE A 71 8.47 2.25 -1.82
CA PHE A 71 7.38 1.65 -2.58
C PHE A 71 7.61 0.17 -2.93
N LYS A 72 8.22 -0.58 -2.00
CA LYS A 72 8.37 -2.04 -2.11
C LYS A 72 7.41 -2.71 -1.13
N THR A 73 6.76 -3.78 -1.59
CA THR A 73 5.96 -4.64 -0.72
C THR A 73 6.90 -5.49 0.14
N VAL A 74 6.79 -5.35 1.46
CA VAL A 74 7.44 -6.23 2.44
C VAL A 74 6.39 -7.18 2.98
N VAL A 75 6.67 -8.49 2.97
CA VAL A 75 5.76 -9.52 3.47
C VAL A 75 6.37 -10.15 4.72
N GLU A 76 5.57 -10.27 5.77
CA GLU A 76 5.90 -10.95 7.02
C GLU A 76 4.97 -12.14 7.21
N GLU A 77 5.54 -13.34 7.28
CA GLU A 77 4.79 -14.59 7.46
C GLU A 77 4.54 -14.84 8.95
N CYS A 78 3.38 -15.44 9.29
CA CYS A 78 3.11 -15.86 10.67
C CYS A 78 4.07 -16.95 11.16
N SER A 79 4.67 -17.74 10.26
CA SER A 79 5.67 -18.76 10.62
C SER A 79 6.92 -18.18 11.28
N ASP A 80 7.23 -16.91 10.98
CA ASP A 80 8.41 -16.23 11.50
C ASP A 80 8.15 -15.56 12.86
N GLN A 81 6.88 -15.49 13.27
CA GLN A 81 6.43 -14.80 14.47
C GLN A 81 6.40 -15.74 15.68
N LYS A 82 7.08 -15.35 16.76
CA LYS A 82 7.12 -16.11 18.02
C LYS A 82 5.97 -15.73 18.97
N VAL A 83 4.75 -15.67 18.44
CA VAL A 83 3.55 -15.33 19.23
C VAL A 83 2.97 -16.59 19.86
N THR A 84 2.68 -16.50 21.15
CA THR A 84 2.06 -17.54 21.97
C THR A 84 0.85 -16.98 22.70
N CYS A 85 -0.01 -17.84 23.21
CA CYS A 85 -1.15 -17.39 24.01
C CYS A 85 -0.76 -16.68 25.31
N HIS A 86 0.45 -16.91 25.80
CA HIS A 86 0.96 -16.22 26.97
C HIS A 86 1.49 -14.81 26.68
N ASN A 87 1.98 -14.55 25.45
CA ASN A 87 2.60 -13.26 25.11
C ASN A 87 1.78 -12.42 24.13
N LYS A 88 0.67 -12.92 23.59
CA LYS A 88 -0.17 -12.23 22.59
C LYS A 88 -0.57 -10.82 23.02
N GLN A 89 -0.89 -10.62 24.30
CA GLN A 89 -1.29 -9.31 24.84
C GLN A 89 -0.17 -8.25 24.81
N ARG A 90 1.08 -8.62 24.53
CA ARG A 90 2.21 -7.68 24.40
C ARG A 90 2.24 -6.99 23.04
N TYR A 91 1.52 -7.49 22.05
CA TYR A 91 1.48 -6.94 20.70
C TYR A 91 0.27 -6.03 20.53
N THR A 92 0.51 -4.82 20.02
CA THR A 92 -0.56 -3.86 19.70
C THR A 92 -1.01 -4.03 18.26
N GLY A 93 -2.32 -4.01 18.02
CA GLY A 93 -2.90 -4.18 16.69
C GLY A 93 -3.25 -5.64 16.35
N VAL A 94 -3.54 -5.89 15.07
CA VAL A 94 -4.02 -7.21 14.61
C VAL A 94 -2.87 -8.20 14.46
N PHE A 95 -1.82 -7.84 13.72
CA PHE A 95 -0.63 -8.67 13.49
C PHE A 95 0.54 -8.22 14.39
N PRO A 96 1.33 -9.13 14.97
CA PRO A 96 1.31 -10.59 14.80
C PRO A 96 0.37 -11.33 15.77
N ALA A 97 -0.40 -10.61 16.60
CA ALA A 97 -1.27 -11.19 17.62
C ALA A 97 -2.28 -12.22 17.07
N CYS A 98 -2.72 -12.04 15.82
CA CYS A 98 -3.63 -12.94 15.10
C CYS A 98 -3.00 -14.25 14.60
N CYS A 99 -1.67 -14.42 14.69
CA CYS A 99 -0.98 -15.62 14.19
C CYS A 99 -1.24 -16.87 15.06
N VAL A 100 -1.71 -16.68 16.31
CA VAL A 100 -2.07 -17.76 17.23
C VAL A 100 -3.55 -17.67 17.61
N LYS A 101 -4.21 -18.83 17.65
CA LYS A 101 -5.55 -18.98 18.22
C LYS A 101 -5.39 -19.46 19.66
N CYS A 102 -6.04 -18.76 20.58
CA CYS A 102 -6.04 -19.10 22.00
C CYS A 102 -7.41 -19.64 22.37
N PRO A 103 -7.45 -20.74 23.16
CA PRO A 103 -8.70 -21.26 23.70
C PRO A 103 -9.36 -20.28 24.66
#